data_AF-A0A0G0GS68-F1
#
_entry.id   AF-A0A0G0GS68-F1
#
_cell.length_a   1.000
_cell.length_b   1.000
_cell.length_c   1.000
_cell.angle_alpha   90.00
_cell.angle_beta   90.00
_cell.angle_gamma   90.00
#
_symmetry.space_group_name_H-M   'P 1'
#
loop_
_entity.id
_entity.type
_entity.pdbx_description
1 polymer ?
#
loop_
_entity_poly.entity_id
_entity_poly.type
_entity_poly.pdbx_seq_one_letter_code
_entity_poly.pdbx_strand_id
1 'polypeptide(L)'
;NLDNYKFLEPTRALRNFIGNFSTWYLRRSRERIKNGDEEARQTLYFVLKNLAKLMAPFAPFAAEDIWLKLKTNDDKESVHLAKWSASQTKWFSFGKKNVMKEMQIVRDIVTLGLEARQNAGIKVRQPLAKLEIKNYKLGGKYLELIKDELNVKEVIQNKNIENQVKLDVNITSELKQEGDYRELAHALQDMRKKLGLTPSNIISIVFETDETGKELIQKFETDMKKTVLVSRVEFRKNDGPASAKNSSETMQEIKIDDLFFKIKIKK
;
A
#
# COMPACT_ATOMS: atom_id res chain seq x y z
N ASN A 1 -18.87 -0.12 -28.13
CA ASN A 1 -19.87 0.34 -27.14
C ASN A 1 -20.47 1.68 -27.55
N LEU A 2 -19.68 2.75 -27.63
CA LEU A 2 -20.20 4.07 -28.01
C LEU A 2 -20.78 4.11 -29.43
N ASP A 3 -20.18 3.42 -30.40
CA ASP A 3 -20.73 3.31 -31.77
C ASP A 3 -22.12 2.64 -31.83
N ASN A 4 -22.45 1.85 -30.79
CA ASN A 4 -23.75 1.19 -30.63
C ASN A 4 -24.66 1.94 -29.64
N TYR A 5 -24.36 3.20 -29.32
CA TYR A 5 -25.11 4.05 -28.38
C TYR A 5 -25.28 3.45 -26.97
N LYS A 6 -24.34 2.58 -26.57
CA LYS A 6 -24.30 1.99 -25.23
C LYS A 6 -23.49 2.87 -24.29
N PHE A 7 -24.16 3.66 -23.46
CA PHE A 7 -23.51 4.61 -22.55
C PHE A 7 -23.18 4.00 -21.17
N LEU A 8 -23.99 3.09 -20.64
CA LEU A 8 -23.83 2.57 -19.28
C LEU A 8 -22.59 1.67 -19.13
N GLU A 9 -22.37 0.77 -20.07
CA GLU A 9 -21.27 -0.19 -20.09
C GLU A 9 -19.89 0.50 -20.11
N PRO A 10 -19.60 1.47 -21.01
CA PRO A 10 -18.32 2.17 -20.98
C PRO A 10 -18.12 2.99 -19.70
N THR A 11 -19.17 3.64 -19.16
CA THR A 11 -19.05 4.36 -17.88
C THR A 11 -18.70 3.43 -16.72
N ARG A 12 -19.33 2.25 -16.65
CA ARG A 12 -18.99 1.22 -15.64
C ARG A 12 -17.56 0.70 -15.82
N ALA A 13 -17.16 0.39 -17.04
CA ALA A 13 -15.80 -0.07 -17.34
C ALA A 13 -14.75 0.97 -16.95
N LEU A 14 -15.01 2.24 -17.24
CA LEU A 14 -14.16 3.37 -16.87
C LEU A 14 -14.03 3.52 -15.35
N ARG A 15 -15.15 3.48 -14.62
CA ARG A 15 -15.15 3.50 -13.14
C ARG A 15 -14.31 2.37 -12.56
N ASN A 16 -14.52 1.15 -13.05
CA ASN A 16 -13.77 -0.03 -12.60
C ASN A 16 -12.28 0.09 -12.93
N PHE A 17 -11.93 0.61 -14.10
CA PHE A 17 -10.55 0.87 -14.48
C PHE A 17 -9.90 1.89 -13.54
N ILE A 18 -10.54 3.04 -13.29
CA ILE A 18 -10.01 4.09 -12.39
C ILE A 18 -9.78 3.53 -10.98
N GLY A 19 -10.75 2.76 -10.45
CA GLY A 19 -10.62 2.11 -9.15
C GLY A 19 -9.43 1.16 -9.09
N ASN A 20 -9.27 0.30 -10.10
CA ASN A 20 -8.15 -0.63 -10.20
C ASN A 20 -6.80 0.08 -10.40
N PHE A 21 -6.78 1.13 -11.20
CA PHE A 21 -5.59 1.91 -11.48
C PHE A 21 -5.08 2.61 -10.23
N SER A 22 -5.99 3.20 -9.44
CA SER A 22 -5.66 3.87 -8.19
C SER A 22 -5.20 2.89 -7.10
N THR A 23 -5.99 1.85 -6.84
CA THR A 23 -5.77 0.96 -5.69
C THR A 23 -4.61 -0.03 -5.86
N TRP A 24 -4.30 -0.42 -7.10
CA TRP A 24 -3.21 -1.35 -7.39
C TRP A 24 -2.01 -0.67 -8.02
N TYR A 25 -2.18 -0.04 -9.19
CA TYR A 25 -1.04 0.45 -9.95
C TYR A 25 -0.40 1.67 -9.29
N LEU A 26 -1.16 2.74 -9.04
CA LEU A 26 -0.62 3.97 -8.45
C LEU A 26 -0.06 3.74 -7.05
N ARG A 27 -0.77 3.00 -6.20
CA ARG A 27 -0.29 2.68 -4.85
C ARG A 27 1.07 1.98 -4.88
N ARG A 28 1.24 0.95 -5.72
CA ARG A 28 2.49 0.18 -5.80
C ARG A 28 3.61 0.91 -6.54
N SER A 29 3.28 1.70 -7.55
CA SER A 29 4.27 2.43 -8.34
C SER A 29 4.67 3.76 -7.72
N ARG A 30 4.04 4.21 -6.62
CA ARG A 30 4.27 5.53 -6.01
C ARG A 30 5.74 5.77 -5.67
N GLU A 31 6.40 4.83 -5.01
CA GLU A 31 7.82 4.98 -4.66
C GLU A 31 8.72 4.95 -5.89
N ARG A 32 8.40 4.13 -6.91
CA ARG A 32 9.13 4.15 -8.20
C ARG A 32 9.03 5.53 -8.87
N ILE A 33 7.83 6.10 -8.92
CA ILE A 33 7.58 7.42 -9.48
C ILE A 33 8.31 8.51 -8.70
N LYS A 34 8.26 8.45 -7.36
CA LYS A 34 8.94 9.40 -6.47
C LYS A 34 10.47 9.34 -6.63
N ASN A 35 11.01 8.14 -6.84
CA ASN A 35 12.45 7.92 -7.05
C ASN A 35 12.91 8.24 -8.49
N GLY A 36 12.01 8.73 -9.36
CA GLY A 36 12.37 9.18 -10.70
C GLY A 36 12.47 8.06 -11.74
N ASP A 37 11.81 6.91 -11.53
CA ASP A 37 11.75 5.83 -12.52
C ASP A 37 11.03 6.29 -13.80
N GLU A 38 11.80 6.47 -14.87
CA GLU A 38 11.34 7.04 -16.13
C GLU A 38 10.29 6.15 -16.82
N GLU A 39 10.46 4.81 -16.81
CA GLU A 39 9.50 3.89 -17.41
C GLU A 39 8.14 3.94 -16.70
N ALA A 40 8.16 4.01 -15.36
CA ALA A 40 6.94 4.13 -14.56
C ALA A 40 6.23 5.48 -14.82
N ARG A 41 7.00 6.57 -14.93
CA ARG A 41 6.46 7.91 -15.24
C ARG A 41 5.87 7.99 -16.64
N GLN A 42 6.56 7.46 -17.65
CA GLN A 42 6.07 7.41 -19.02
C GLN A 42 4.80 6.57 -19.14
N THR A 43 4.75 5.42 -18.45
CA THR A 43 3.54 4.59 -18.43
C THR A 43 2.37 5.32 -17.76
N LEU A 44 2.60 5.98 -16.62
CA LEU A 44 1.59 6.78 -15.94
C LEU A 44 1.08 7.92 -16.83
N TYR A 45 2.00 8.66 -17.46
CA TYR A 45 1.70 9.74 -18.39
C TYR A 45 0.80 9.25 -19.54
N PHE A 46 1.22 8.15 -20.20
CA PHE A 46 0.47 7.53 -21.28
C PHE A 46 -0.94 7.13 -20.85
N VAL A 47 -1.08 6.48 -19.69
CA VAL A 47 -2.37 6.01 -19.18
C VAL A 47 -3.30 7.19 -18.86
N LEU A 48 -2.81 8.21 -18.14
CA LEU A 48 -3.63 9.38 -17.79
C LEU A 48 -4.07 10.18 -19.01
N LYS A 49 -3.19 10.34 -20.00
CA LYS A 49 -3.51 11.06 -21.24
C LYS A 49 -4.58 10.34 -22.06
N ASN A 50 -4.54 9.00 -22.14
CA ASN A 50 -5.60 8.22 -22.77
C ASN A 50 -6.88 8.20 -21.93
N LEU A 51 -6.75 8.15 -20.61
CA LEU A 51 -7.89 8.21 -19.70
C LEU A 51 -8.66 9.52 -19.89
N ALA A 52 -7.99 10.67 -19.98
CA ALA A 52 -8.61 11.97 -20.27
C ALA A 52 -9.44 11.92 -21.55
N LYS A 53 -8.89 11.37 -22.64
CA LYS A 53 -9.62 11.21 -23.92
C LYS A 53 -10.86 10.32 -23.79
N LEU A 54 -10.75 9.20 -23.08
CA LEU A 54 -11.86 8.27 -22.88
C LEU A 54 -12.94 8.84 -21.96
N MET A 55 -12.55 9.68 -21.00
CA MET A 55 -13.44 10.35 -20.05
C MET A 55 -14.16 11.56 -20.64
N ALA A 56 -13.59 12.21 -21.66
CA ALA A 56 -14.09 13.47 -22.21
C ALA A 56 -15.60 13.49 -22.52
N PRO A 57 -16.22 12.44 -23.09
CA PRO A 57 -17.67 12.43 -23.33
C PRO A 57 -18.54 12.31 -22.08
N PHE A 58 -17.98 11.84 -20.95
CA PHE A 58 -18.73 11.54 -19.72
C PHE A 58 -18.44 12.51 -18.57
N ALA A 59 -17.22 13.05 -18.52
CA ALA A 59 -16.75 13.94 -17.47
C ALA A 59 -15.85 15.04 -18.10
N PRO A 60 -16.43 15.95 -18.90
CA PRO A 60 -15.68 16.87 -19.75
C PRO A 60 -14.71 17.77 -18.96
N PHE A 61 -15.17 18.38 -17.87
CA PHE A 61 -14.33 19.26 -17.05
C PHE A 61 -13.16 18.52 -16.38
N ALA A 62 -13.40 17.31 -15.89
CA ALA A 62 -12.35 16.50 -15.26
C ALA A 62 -11.34 16.00 -16.30
N ALA A 63 -11.81 15.59 -17.48
CA ALA A 63 -10.97 15.21 -18.60
C ALA A 63 -10.10 16.37 -19.08
N GLU A 64 -10.67 17.57 -19.18
CA GLU A 64 -9.96 18.78 -19.59
C GLU A 64 -8.90 19.19 -18.56
N ASP A 65 -9.22 19.17 -17.27
CA ASP A 65 -8.24 19.46 -16.20
C ASP A 65 -7.03 18.51 -16.25
N ILE A 66 -7.26 17.21 -16.46
CA ILE A 66 -6.17 16.23 -16.62
C ILE A 66 -5.37 16.51 -17.89
N TRP A 67 -6.04 16.81 -19.00
CA TRP A 67 -5.39 17.08 -20.29
C TRP A 67 -4.49 18.30 -20.23
N LEU A 68 -5.00 19.42 -19.70
CA LEU A 68 -4.25 20.68 -19.60
C LEU A 68 -3.00 20.55 -18.74
N LYS A 69 -3.01 19.68 -17.72
CA LYS A 69 -1.84 19.40 -16.87
C LYS A 69 -0.78 18.52 -17.55
N LEU A 70 -1.15 17.78 -18.59
CA LEU A 70 -0.29 16.79 -19.25
C LEU A 70 0.08 17.16 -20.69
N LYS A 71 -0.60 18.14 -21.29
CA LYS A 71 -0.38 18.50 -22.70
C LYS A 71 1.03 19.03 -22.92
N THR A 72 1.61 18.68 -24.07
CA THR A 72 2.84 19.26 -24.60
C THR A 72 2.50 20.25 -25.72
N ASN A 73 3.51 20.93 -26.26
CA ASN A 73 3.32 21.88 -27.38
C ASN A 73 2.78 21.21 -28.66
N ASP A 74 2.97 19.90 -28.81
CA ASP A 74 2.49 19.12 -29.96
C ASP A 74 1.03 18.67 -29.82
N ASP A 75 0.45 18.80 -28.62
CA ASP A 75 -0.92 18.42 -28.36
C ASP A 75 -1.93 19.49 -28.75
N LYS A 76 -3.18 19.06 -28.92
CA LYS A 76 -4.31 20.00 -29.08
C LYS A 76 -4.55 20.78 -27.79
N GLU A 77 -5.05 22.00 -27.96
CA GLU A 77 -5.30 22.93 -26.84
C GLU A 77 -6.23 22.36 -25.77
N SER A 78 -7.21 21.56 -26.19
CA SER A 78 -8.23 20.89 -25.37
C SER A 78 -8.35 19.40 -25.72
N VAL A 79 -8.74 18.59 -24.73
CA VAL A 79 -9.00 17.15 -24.93
C VAL A 79 -10.13 16.91 -25.94
N HIS A 80 -11.08 17.84 -26.03
CA HIS A 80 -12.24 17.74 -26.90
C HIS A 80 -11.91 17.91 -28.39
N LEU A 81 -10.73 18.48 -28.68
CA LEU A 81 -10.19 18.58 -30.04
C LEU A 81 -9.20 17.45 -30.35
N ALA A 82 -8.87 16.63 -29.35
CA ALA A 82 -7.96 15.53 -29.53
C ALA A 82 -8.64 14.37 -30.28
N LYS A 83 -7.87 13.71 -31.14
CA LYS A 83 -8.33 12.46 -31.77
C LYS A 83 -8.52 11.38 -30.71
N TRP A 84 -9.61 10.62 -30.86
CA TRP A 84 -9.88 9.43 -30.07
C TRP A 84 -8.66 8.50 -30.08
N SER A 85 -8.39 7.83 -28.95
CA SER A 85 -7.26 6.91 -28.90
C SER A 85 -7.51 5.75 -29.87
N ALA A 86 -6.74 5.68 -30.95
CA ALA A 86 -6.83 4.55 -31.86
C ALA A 86 -6.52 3.27 -31.08
N SER A 87 -7.43 2.29 -31.14
CA SER A 87 -7.20 0.97 -30.56
C SER A 87 -5.99 0.35 -31.26
N GLN A 88 -4.82 0.38 -30.61
CA GLN A 88 -3.64 -0.34 -31.08
C GLN A 88 -3.81 -1.84 -30.80
N THR A 89 -4.83 -2.46 -31.38
CA THR A 89 -5.16 -3.88 -31.22
C THR A 89 -3.97 -4.77 -31.61
N LYS A 90 -3.10 -4.30 -32.52
CA LYS A 90 -1.88 -4.99 -32.95
C LYS A 90 -0.77 -5.03 -31.88
N TRP A 91 -0.64 -4.02 -31.02
CA TRP A 91 0.40 -3.96 -29.97
C TRP A 91 0.08 -4.89 -28.77
N PHE A 92 -1.19 -5.16 -28.51
CA PHE A 92 -1.62 -6.02 -27.39
C PHE A 92 -1.57 -7.52 -27.70
N SER A 93 -1.44 -7.92 -28.98
CA SER A 93 -1.48 -9.34 -29.38
C SER A 93 -0.14 -10.06 -29.19
N PHE A 94 0.99 -9.34 -29.23
CA PHE A 94 2.31 -9.90 -29.00
C PHE A 94 2.64 -9.89 -27.49
N GLY A 95 2.53 -11.06 -26.84
CA GLY A 95 3.10 -11.32 -25.50
C GLY A 95 2.28 -10.92 -24.26
N LYS A 96 1.23 -10.07 -24.37
CA LYS A 96 0.51 -9.53 -23.19
C LYS A 96 -0.70 -10.34 -22.69
N LYS A 97 -1.19 -11.33 -23.45
CA LYS A 97 -2.30 -12.20 -22.97
C LYS A 97 -1.94 -12.97 -21.71
N ASN A 98 -0.67 -13.31 -21.52
CA ASN A 98 -0.24 -14.03 -20.33
C ASN A 98 -0.21 -13.12 -19.10
N VAL A 99 0.33 -11.91 -19.23
CA VAL A 99 0.44 -10.94 -18.13
C VAL A 99 -0.92 -10.58 -17.53
N MET A 100 -1.94 -10.34 -18.36
CA MET A 100 -3.28 -10.03 -17.86
C MET A 100 -3.91 -11.20 -17.09
N LYS A 101 -3.71 -12.43 -17.57
CA LYS A 101 -4.18 -13.64 -16.89
C LYS A 101 -3.47 -13.87 -15.56
N GLU A 102 -2.13 -13.78 -15.57
CA GLU A 102 -1.30 -13.91 -14.37
C GLU A 102 -1.66 -12.86 -13.32
N MET A 103 -1.84 -11.60 -13.73
CA MET A 103 -2.23 -10.53 -12.81
C MET A 103 -3.64 -10.73 -12.25
N GLN A 104 -4.58 -11.29 -13.03
CA GLN A 104 -5.90 -11.65 -12.51
C GLN A 104 -5.78 -12.72 -11.43
N ILE A 105 -5.01 -13.80 -11.69
CA ILE A 105 -4.75 -14.86 -10.71
C ILE A 105 -4.13 -14.28 -9.44
N VAL A 106 -3.14 -13.38 -9.56
CA VAL A 106 -2.52 -12.70 -8.41
C VAL A 106 -3.56 -11.94 -7.58
N ARG A 107 -4.44 -11.18 -8.23
CA ARG A 107 -5.49 -10.42 -7.54
C ARG A 107 -6.49 -11.33 -6.83
N ASP A 108 -6.87 -12.42 -7.47
CA ASP A 108 -7.80 -13.40 -6.89
C ASP A 108 -7.18 -14.06 -5.66
N ILE A 109 -5.90 -14.48 -5.75
CA ILE A 109 -5.14 -15.02 -4.61
C ILE A 109 -5.03 -14.00 -3.47
N VAL A 110 -4.70 -12.75 -3.77
CA VAL A 110 -4.61 -11.70 -2.74
C VAL A 110 -5.97 -11.46 -2.09
N THR A 111 -7.05 -11.48 -2.86
CA THR A 111 -8.41 -11.33 -2.32
C THR A 111 -8.74 -12.48 -1.36
N LEU A 112 -8.52 -13.73 -1.79
CA LEU A 112 -8.74 -14.92 -0.97
C LEU A 112 -7.82 -14.97 0.26
N GLY A 113 -6.57 -14.51 0.12
CA GLY A 113 -5.62 -14.42 1.24
C GLY A 113 -6.04 -13.39 2.28
N LEU A 114 -6.50 -12.21 1.85
CA LEU A 114 -7.03 -11.18 2.76
C LEU A 114 -8.30 -11.66 3.47
N GLU A 115 -9.17 -12.38 2.76
CA GLU A 115 -10.34 -13.02 3.36
C GLU A 115 -9.96 -14.08 4.40
N ALA A 116 -8.99 -14.95 4.08
CA ALA A 116 -8.48 -15.94 5.03
C ALA A 116 -7.88 -15.29 6.30
N ARG A 117 -7.17 -14.17 6.14
CA ARG A 117 -6.66 -13.37 7.26
C ARG A 117 -7.78 -12.78 8.11
N GLN A 118 -8.81 -12.23 7.47
CA GLN A 118 -9.97 -11.66 8.15
C GLN A 118 -10.72 -12.75 8.94
N ASN A 119 -10.93 -13.93 8.34
CA ASN A 119 -11.57 -15.07 9.00
C ASN A 119 -10.77 -15.59 10.20
N ALA A 120 -9.44 -15.51 10.14
CA ALA A 120 -8.56 -15.83 11.26
C ALA A 120 -8.40 -14.68 12.28
N GLY A 121 -8.98 -13.50 12.03
CA GLY A 121 -8.83 -12.33 12.90
C GLY A 121 -7.44 -11.68 12.87
N ILE A 122 -6.61 -11.97 11.87
CA ILE A 122 -5.21 -11.54 11.81
C ILE A 122 -5.06 -10.28 10.95
N LYS A 123 -4.76 -9.14 11.57
CA LYS A 123 -4.53 -7.85 10.89
C LYS A 123 -3.40 -7.95 9.86
N VAL A 124 -3.50 -7.29 8.71
CA VAL A 124 -2.48 -7.35 7.62
C VAL A 124 -1.08 -6.91 8.07
N ARG A 125 -0.95 -6.02 9.07
CA ARG A 125 0.36 -5.57 9.58
C ARG A 125 1.15 -6.68 10.27
N GLN A 126 0.47 -7.67 10.85
CA GLN A 126 1.09 -8.86 11.44
C GLN A 126 1.70 -9.72 10.32
N PRO A 127 3.04 -9.83 10.21
CA PRO A 127 3.63 -10.72 9.23
C PRO A 127 3.30 -12.18 9.57
N LEU A 128 3.12 -12.99 8.53
CA LEU A 128 2.94 -14.45 8.67
C LEU A 128 4.07 -15.18 7.97
N ALA A 129 4.37 -16.40 8.43
CA ALA A 129 5.48 -17.16 7.89
C ALA A 129 5.25 -17.49 6.42
N LYS A 130 4.10 -18.08 6.11
CA LYS A 130 3.92 -18.73 4.82
C LYS A 130 2.48 -18.66 4.31
N LEU A 131 2.37 -18.59 2.99
CA LEU A 131 1.16 -18.80 2.23
C LEU A 131 1.36 -19.97 1.26
N GLU A 132 0.48 -20.95 1.27
CA GLU A 132 0.39 -21.94 0.21
C GLU A 132 -0.71 -21.56 -0.78
N ILE A 133 -0.39 -21.61 -2.06
CA ILE A 133 -1.33 -21.36 -3.14
C ILE A 133 -1.33 -22.55 -4.08
N LYS A 134 -2.44 -22.76 -4.80
CA LYS A 134 -2.48 -23.74 -5.88
C LYS A 134 -1.38 -23.45 -6.91
N ASN A 135 -0.83 -24.49 -7.54
CA ASN A 135 0.24 -24.32 -8.51
C ASN A 135 -0.26 -23.73 -9.84
N TYR A 136 -0.16 -22.41 -9.98
CA TYR A 136 -0.49 -21.65 -11.18
C TYR A 136 0.72 -21.42 -12.10
N LYS A 137 1.91 -21.94 -11.75
CA LYS A 137 3.19 -21.69 -12.43
C LYS A 137 3.52 -20.20 -12.56
N LEU A 138 3.15 -19.40 -11.56
CA LEU A 138 3.46 -17.98 -11.52
C LEU A 138 4.97 -17.77 -11.38
N GLY A 139 5.52 -16.84 -12.16
CA GLY A 139 6.92 -16.43 -12.04
C GLY A 139 7.19 -15.67 -10.74
N GLY A 140 8.46 -15.66 -10.30
CA GLY A 140 8.87 -15.09 -9.01
C GLY A 140 8.44 -13.65 -8.77
N LYS A 141 8.38 -12.81 -9.81
CA LYS A 141 7.89 -11.43 -9.70
C LYS A 141 6.47 -11.36 -9.15
N TYR A 142 5.57 -12.24 -9.58
CA TYR A 142 4.19 -12.29 -9.11
C TYR A 142 4.07 -12.85 -7.69
N LEU A 143 4.93 -13.81 -7.32
CA LEU A 143 4.98 -14.33 -5.96
C LEU A 143 5.41 -13.25 -4.98
N GLU A 144 6.40 -12.42 -5.34
CA GLU A 144 6.77 -11.24 -4.54
C GLU A 144 5.62 -10.22 -4.43
N LEU A 145 4.84 -10.01 -5.49
CA LEU A 145 3.63 -9.17 -5.38
C LEU A 145 2.65 -9.73 -4.35
N ILE A 146 2.37 -11.02 -4.38
CA ILE A 146 1.45 -11.68 -3.43
C ILE A 146 2.00 -11.55 -2.01
N LYS A 147 3.30 -11.79 -1.85
CA LYS A 147 4.03 -11.71 -0.58
C LYS A 147 3.91 -10.33 0.07
N ASP A 148 4.14 -9.28 -0.71
CA ASP A 148 4.01 -7.89 -0.26
C ASP A 148 2.58 -7.55 0.16
N GLU A 149 1.58 -7.93 -0.65
CA GLU A 149 0.18 -7.56 -0.42
C GLU A 149 -0.43 -8.29 0.78
N LEU A 150 -0.05 -9.56 0.99
CA LEU A 150 -0.55 -10.37 2.10
C LEU A 150 0.35 -10.29 3.34
N ASN A 151 1.50 -9.62 3.22
CA ASN A 151 2.51 -9.52 4.26
C ASN A 151 2.87 -10.91 4.85
N VAL A 152 3.37 -11.77 3.97
CA VAL A 152 3.89 -13.10 4.34
C VAL A 152 5.40 -13.15 4.05
N LYS A 153 6.14 -14.08 4.66
CA LYS A 153 7.59 -14.22 4.39
C LYS A 153 7.85 -15.07 3.14
N GLU A 154 7.01 -16.09 2.92
CA GLU A 154 7.15 -17.02 1.81
C GLU A 154 5.79 -17.33 1.15
N VAL A 155 5.80 -17.52 -0.18
CA VAL A 155 4.65 -18.01 -0.96
C VAL A 155 5.05 -19.28 -1.71
N ILE A 156 4.39 -20.39 -1.41
CA ILE A 156 4.70 -21.71 -2.01
C ILE A 156 3.57 -22.14 -2.93
N GLN A 157 3.92 -22.56 -4.14
CA GLN A 157 2.99 -23.15 -5.11
C GLN A 157 2.90 -24.66 -4.93
N ASN A 158 1.79 -25.14 -4.39
CA ASN A 158 1.55 -26.56 -4.11
C ASN A 158 0.50 -27.15 -5.07
N LYS A 159 0.75 -28.36 -5.59
CA LYS A 159 -0.19 -29.07 -6.49
C LYS A 159 -1.32 -29.76 -5.74
N ASN A 160 -1.09 -30.16 -4.48
CA ASN A 160 -1.96 -31.05 -3.72
C ASN A 160 -2.84 -30.33 -2.70
N ILE A 161 -2.97 -29.00 -2.81
CA ILE A 161 -3.81 -28.22 -1.93
C ILE A 161 -5.28 -28.30 -2.41
N GLU A 162 -6.20 -28.60 -1.50
CA GLU A 162 -7.64 -28.67 -1.78
C GLU A 162 -8.23 -27.28 -2.08
N ASN A 163 -7.90 -26.31 -1.22
CA ASN A 163 -8.33 -24.91 -1.38
C ASN A 163 -7.33 -24.12 -2.23
N GLN A 164 -7.78 -23.05 -2.89
CA GLN A 164 -6.89 -22.23 -3.73
C GLN A 164 -5.76 -21.56 -2.93
N VAL A 165 -6.03 -21.26 -1.66
CA VAL A 165 -5.13 -20.58 -0.74
C VAL A 165 -5.22 -21.25 0.64
N LYS A 166 -4.07 -21.45 1.31
CA LYS A 166 -3.96 -21.87 2.70
C LYS A 166 -2.92 -21.00 3.39
N LEU A 167 -3.35 -20.32 4.45
CA LEU A 167 -2.52 -19.42 5.22
C LEU A 167 -1.93 -20.15 6.43
N ASP A 168 -0.66 -19.94 6.71
CA ASP A 168 -0.07 -20.35 7.99
C ASP A 168 -0.45 -19.33 9.07
N VAL A 169 -1.32 -19.75 9.99
CA VAL A 169 -1.83 -18.93 11.09
C VAL A 169 -0.96 -18.99 12.34
N ASN A 170 0.11 -19.79 12.34
CA ASN A 170 1.01 -19.88 13.47
C ASN A 170 1.90 -18.63 13.53
N ILE A 171 1.74 -17.83 14.58
CA ILE A 171 2.53 -16.63 14.82
C ILE A 171 3.62 -16.96 15.83
N THR A 172 4.87 -17.02 15.36
CA THR A 172 6.02 -17.18 16.26
C THR A 172 6.27 -15.89 17.05
N SER A 173 7.04 -15.97 18.14
CA SER A 173 7.41 -14.81 18.95
C SER A 173 8.10 -13.71 18.13
N GLU A 174 8.94 -14.08 17.17
CA GLU A 174 9.62 -13.12 16.29
C GLU A 174 8.63 -12.41 15.35
N LEU A 175 7.68 -13.15 14.79
CA LEU A 175 6.65 -12.59 13.92
C LEU A 175 5.71 -11.67 14.71
N LYS A 176 5.32 -12.05 15.94
CA LYS A 176 4.50 -11.20 16.82
C LYS A 176 5.22 -9.87 17.09
N GLN A 177 6.47 -9.93 17.52
CA GLN A 177 7.29 -8.73 17.76
C GLN A 177 7.39 -7.84 16.51
N GLU A 178 7.60 -8.41 15.31
CA GLU A 178 7.63 -7.62 14.07
C GLU A 178 6.27 -6.98 13.75
N GLY A 179 5.16 -7.69 14.03
CA GLY A 179 3.81 -7.16 13.93
C GLY A 179 3.57 -5.98 14.87
N ASP A 180 3.88 -6.16 16.15
CA ASP A 180 3.76 -5.15 17.20
C ASP A 180 4.55 -3.88 16.84
N TYR A 181 5.79 -4.08 16.39
CA TYR A 181 6.63 -2.97 15.94
C TYR A 181 6.03 -2.21 14.76
N ARG A 182 5.41 -2.89 13.79
CA ARG A 182 4.78 -2.24 12.63
C ARG A 182 3.52 -1.48 13.01
N GLU A 183 2.76 -1.96 13.99
CA GLU A 183 1.66 -1.19 14.57
C GLU A 183 2.19 0.08 15.25
N LEU A 184 3.27 -0.06 16.02
CA LEU A 184 3.92 1.07 16.71
C LEU A 184 4.44 2.10 15.71
N ALA A 185 5.19 1.67 14.70
CA ALA A 185 5.72 2.55 13.67
C ALA A 185 4.60 3.30 12.92
N HIS A 186 3.48 2.64 12.65
CA HIS A 186 2.32 3.29 12.03
C HIS A 186 1.68 4.31 12.97
N ALA A 187 1.48 3.97 14.24
CA ALA A 187 0.94 4.89 15.24
C ALA A 187 1.82 6.14 15.37
N LEU A 188 3.15 5.97 15.40
CA LEU A 188 4.11 7.08 15.41
C LEU A 188 3.99 7.96 14.16
N GLN A 189 3.83 7.36 12.98
CA GLN A 189 3.64 8.13 11.73
C GLN A 189 2.33 8.93 11.73
N ASP A 190 1.26 8.37 12.27
CA ASP A 190 0.00 9.09 12.39
C ASP A 190 0.08 10.21 13.43
N MET A 191 0.80 10.01 14.53
CA MET A 191 1.12 11.07 15.48
C MET A 191 1.91 12.20 14.82
N ARG A 192 2.91 11.87 13.98
CA ARG A 192 3.67 12.87 13.21
C ARG A 192 2.78 13.72 12.31
N LYS A 193 1.85 13.08 11.59
CA LYS A 193 0.88 13.79 10.72
C LYS A 193 -0.03 14.71 11.53
N LYS A 194 -0.55 14.24 12.67
CA LYS A 194 -1.42 15.05 13.56
C LYS A 194 -0.70 16.28 14.12
N LEU A 195 0.62 16.19 14.32
CA LEU A 195 1.47 17.31 14.75
C LEU A 195 1.90 18.22 13.59
N GLY A 196 1.42 17.99 12.37
CA GLY A 196 1.76 18.78 11.18
C GLY A 196 3.21 18.64 10.73
N LEU A 197 3.91 17.57 11.15
CA LEU A 197 5.30 17.35 10.77
C LEU A 197 5.39 16.90 9.31
N THR A 198 6.36 17.44 8.57
CA THR A 198 6.64 17.01 7.21
C THR A 198 7.43 15.70 7.20
N PRO A 199 7.42 14.95 6.08
CA PRO A 199 8.21 13.73 5.93
C PRO A 199 9.72 13.92 6.04
N SER A 200 10.24 15.16 6.07
CA SER A 200 11.67 15.46 6.24
C SER A 200 12.06 15.83 7.67
N ASN A 201 11.09 16.03 8.57
CA ASN A 201 11.41 16.44 9.94
C ASN A 201 11.96 15.27 10.76
N ILE A 202 13.11 15.48 11.38
CA ILE A 202 13.69 14.54 12.34
C ILE A 202 13.06 14.81 13.71
N ILE A 203 12.73 13.77 14.46
CA ILE A 203 12.10 13.88 15.78
C ILE A 203 12.89 13.13 16.86
N SER A 204 12.73 13.57 18.11
CA SER A 204 13.12 12.76 19.27
C SER A 204 11.87 12.19 19.93
N ILE A 205 11.92 10.92 20.36
CA ILE A 205 10.77 10.25 20.98
C ILE A 205 11.12 9.85 22.40
N VAL A 206 10.21 10.13 23.33
CA VAL A 206 10.24 9.60 24.69
C VAL A 206 9.19 8.51 24.82
N PHE A 207 9.61 7.32 25.23
CA PHE A 207 8.74 6.19 25.55
C PHE A 207 8.68 5.95 27.06
N GLU A 208 7.49 5.63 27.53
CA GLU A 208 7.24 5.02 28.83
C GLU A 208 6.46 3.72 28.56
N THR A 209 7.09 2.59 28.88
CA THR A 209 6.62 1.23 28.61
C THR A 209 7.22 0.27 29.64
N ASP A 210 6.70 -0.95 29.70
CA ASP A 210 7.29 -2.06 30.45
C ASP A 210 8.59 -2.60 29.81
N GLU A 211 9.26 -3.53 30.48
CA GLU A 211 10.55 -4.06 29.99
C GLU A 211 10.40 -4.79 28.65
N THR A 212 9.26 -5.46 28.42
CA THR A 212 9.01 -6.16 27.16
C THR A 212 8.85 -5.19 25.98
N GLY A 213 8.13 -4.08 26.15
CA GLY A 213 8.05 -3.03 25.14
C GLY A 213 9.37 -2.29 24.92
N LYS A 214 10.22 -2.19 25.95
CA LYS A 214 11.57 -1.62 25.82
C LYS A 214 12.50 -2.52 25.01
N GLU A 215 12.49 -3.83 25.24
CA GLU A 215 13.20 -4.81 24.42
C GLU A 215 12.77 -4.75 22.95
N LEU A 216 11.46 -4.63 22.70
CA LEU A 216 10.92 -4.48 21.35
C LEU A 216 11.49 -3.24 20.63
N ILE A 217 11.46 -2.09 21.30
CA ILE A 217 11.95 -0.82 20.71
C ILE A 217 13.46 -0.90 20.44
N GLN A 218 14.23 -1.50 21.36
CA GLN A 218 15.67 -1.68 21.18
C GLN A 218 15.97 -2.61 19.99
N LYS A 219 15.23 -3.71 19.85
CA LYS A 219 15.39 -4.66 18.74
C LYS A 219 15.18 -3.99 17.37
N PHE A 220 14.21 -3.08 17.26
CA PHE A 220 13.86 -2.40 16.00
C PHE A 220 14.31 -0.94 15.93
N GLU A 221 15.27 -0.52 16.77
CA GLU A 221 15.70 0.87 16.85
C GLU A 221 16.27 1.37 15.50
N THR A 222 17.11 0.56 14.84
CA THR A 222 17.70 0.89 13.55
C THR A 222 16.64 1.13 12.48
N ASP A 223 15.61 0.28 12.43
CA ASP A 223 14.51 0.42 11.49
C ASP A 223 13.64 1.64 11.82
N MET A 224 13.45 1.94 13.10
CA MET A 224 12.69 3.11 13.54
C MET A 224 13.38 4.41 13.16
N LYS A 225 14.71 4.48 13.28
CA LYS A 225 15.50 5.65 12.85
C LYS A 225 15.36 5.89 11.34
N LYS A 226 15.34 4.82 10.53
CA LYS A 226 15.21 4.92 9.06
C LYS A 226 13.78 5.25 8.61
N THR A 227 12.79 4.55 9.16
CA THR A 227 11.41 4.62 8.69
C THR A 227 10.63 5.78 9.31
N VAL A 228 10.88 6.10 10.58
CA VAL A 228 10.18 7.15 11.35
C VAL A 228 11.01 8.43 11.48
N LEU A 229 12.25 8.45 10.97
CA LEU A 229 13.18 9.59 11.04
C LEU A 229 13.37 10.09 12.48
N VAL A 230 13.69 9.15 13.37
CA VAL A 230 13.95 9.43 14.78
C VAL A 230 15.44 9.64 14.97
N SER A 231 15.85 10.76 15.57
CA SER A 231 17.26 10.98 15.95
C SER A 231 17.60 10.30 17.28
N ARG A 232 16.69 10.44 18.26
CA ARG A 232 16.92 9.97 19.63
C ARG A 232 15.68 9.30 20.21
N VAL A 233 15.93 8.19 20.90
CA VAL A 233 14.94 7.44 21.68
C VAL A 233 15.33 7.55 23.15
N GLU A 234 14.43 8.07 23.97
CA GLU A 234 14.60 8.19 25.43
C GLU A 234 13.56 7.32 26.14
N PHE A 235 13.96 6.62 27.19
CA PHE A 235 13.03 5.86 28.04
C PHE A 235 12.84 6.58 29.38
N ARG A 236 11.59 6.76 29.80
CA ARG A 236 11.22 7.18 31.17
C ARG A 236 10.69 5.98 31.94
N LYS A 237 10.93 5.96 33.27
CA LYS A 237 10.35 4.95 34.16
C LYS A 237 8.83 5.09 34.17
N ASN A 238 8.14 3.97 34.01
CA ASN A 238 6.70 3.86 34.13
C ASN A 238 6.35 3.72 35.62
N ASP A 239 5.95 4.81 36.27
CA ASP A 239 5.54 4.80 37.69
C ASP A 239 4.08 4.31 37.88
N GLY A 240 3.55 3.56 36.90
CA GLY A 240 2.19 3.04 36.93
C GLY A 240 1.11 4.11 36.71
N PRO A 241 -0.18 3.72 36.70
CA PRO A 241 -1.29 4.63 36.40
C PRO A 241 -1.54 5.72 37.46
N ALA A 242 -0.82 5.72 38.59
CA ALA A 242 -1.11 6.58 39.74
C ALA A 242 -0.28 7.87 39.85
N SER A 243 0.72 8.11 38.98
CA SER A 243 1.56 9.32 39.03
C SER A 243 1.10 10.45 38.09
N ALA A 244 -0.18 10.50 37.75
CA ALA A 244 -0.77 11.53 36.86
C ALA A 244 -0.97 12.89 37.54
N LYS A 245 -0.09 13.33 38.46
CA LYS A 245 -0.30 14.60 39.17
C LYS A 245 0.75 15.68 39.01
N ASN A 246 1.92 15.47 38.41
CA ASN A 246 2.86 16.57 38.21
C ASN A 246 3.72 16.40 36.94
N SER A 247 3.14 16.61 35.75
CA SER A 247 3.86 17.20 34.62
C SER A 247 2.88 17.59 33.52
N SER A 248 2.87 18.86 33.17
CA SER A 248 1.99 19.47 32.16
C SER A 248 2.46 19.14 30.73
N GLU A 249 2.77 17.88 30.45
CA GLU A 249 3.27 17.42 29.15
C GLU A 249 2.42 16.23 28.67
N THR A 250 1.48 16.48 27.76
CA THR A 250 0.53 15.48 27.26
C THR A 250 1.25 14.35 26.51
N MET A 251 1.43 13.20 27.15
CA MET A 251 1.86 11.96 26.49
C MET A 251 0.63 11.26 25.88
N GLN A 252 0.77 10.68 24.69
CA GLN A 252 -0.30 9.89 24.09
C GLN A 252 -0.13 8.41 24.42
N GLU A 253 -1.21 7.79 24.86
CA GLU A 253 -1.27 6.36 25.16
C GLU A 253 -1.65 5.55 23.92
N ILE A 254 -0.88 4.51 23.65
CA ILE A 254 -1.07 3.57 22.55
C ILE A 254 -0.98 2.15 23.13
N LYS A 255 -2.03 1.37 22.92
CA LYS A 255 -2.06 -0.06 23.23
C LYS A 255 -1.88 -0.87 21.94
N ILE A 256 -0.93 -1.79 21.93
CA ILE A 256 -0.65 -2.70 20.82
C ILE A 256 -0.63 -4.10 21.42
N ASP A 257 -1.64 -4.89 21.09
CA ASP A 257 -1.89 -6.19 21.70
C ASP A 257 -1.78 -6.15 23.24
N ASP A 258 -0.76 -6.76 23.82
CA ASP A 258 -0.51 -6.83 25.27
C ASP A 258 0.39 -5.70 25.79
N LEU A 259 0.96 -4.89 24.88
CA LEU A 259 1.94 -3.83 25.17
C LEU A 259 1.26 -2.46 25.33
N PHE A 260 1.78 -1.68 26.26
CA PHE A 260 1.30 -0.33 26.56
C PHE A 260 2.42 0.69 26.43
N PHE A 261 2.25 1.63 25.50
CA PHE A 261 3.20 2.69 25.24
C PHE A 261 2.59 4.05 25.56
N LYS A 262 3.23 4.81 26.44
CA LYS A 262 3.05 6.26 26.57
C LYS A 262 4.15 6.95 25.78
N ILE A 263 3.75 7.73 24.79
CA ILE A 263 4.67 8.29 23.80
C ILE A 263 4.60 9.81 23.81
N LYS A 264 5.76 10.46 23.80
CA LYS A 264 5.91 11.89 23.53
C LYS A 264 6.86 12.13 22.37
N ILE A 265 6.41 12.87 21.37
CA ILE A 265 7.24 13.34 20.26
C ILE A 265 7.75 14.75 20.62
N LYS A 266 9.08 14.91 20.64
CA LYS A 266 9.78 16.19 20.74
C LYS A 266 10.27 16.59 19.35
N LYS A 267 10.07 17.86 19.01
CA LYS A 267 10.64 18.48 17.79
C LYS A 267 12.12 18.76 17.99
#